data_AF-A0A6V7HU90-F1
#
_entry.id   AF-A0A6V7HU90-F1
#
_cell.length_a   1.000
_cell.length_b   1.000
_cell.length_c   1.000
_cell.angle_alpha   90.00
_cell.angle_beta   90.00
_cell.angle_gamma   90.00
#
_symmetry.space_group_name_H-M   'P 1'
#
loop_
_entity.id
_entity.type
_entity.pdbx_description
1 polymer ?
#
loop_
_entity_poly.entity_id
_entity_poly.type
_entity_poly.pdbx_seq_one_letter_code
_entity_poly.pdbx_strand_id
1 'polypeptide(L)'
;TAGRSVRAPAPQAHGDQPGSARGAVPPAGEPTSGGGDAIGRGSMRGRRLVTAGTLRTRPDGLKSKQGSAGTRVQLCANYFRILTKTDWCLFQYRVDFAPEVDSAQMKKGLLRIHRERVGSYIFDGTVMYTSNRLSVDDTPIELFSCRQSDDENIRITIRMVGQIADGDPHYMQFYNILARKSLQNLQLQQVGRNYFDPEARIE
;
A
#
# COMPACT_ATOMS: atom_id res chain seq x y z
N THR A 1 5.47 19.02 -36.67
CA THR A 1 5.27 20.35 -36.07
C THR A 1 4.87 20.16 -34.62
N ALA A 2 5.80 20.39 -33.69
CA ALA A 2 5.65 20.04 -32.27
C ALA A 2 4.82 21.10 -31.52
N GLY A 3 3.74 20.68 -30.88
CA GLY A 3 2.90 21.54 -30.03
C GLY A 3 3.45 21.62 -28.61
N ARG A 4 3.85 22.83 -28.20
CA ARG A 4 4.38 23.17 -26.88
C ARG A 4 3.25 23.25 -25.85
N SER A 5 3.36 22.54 -24.73
CA SER A 5 2.42 22.59 -23.62
C SER A 5 2.60 23.91 -22.83
N VAL A 6 1.53 24.69 -22.70
CA VAL A 6 1.49 25.92 -21.89
C VAL A 6 0.91 25.59 -20.52
N ARG A 7 1.65 25.94 -19.47
CA ARG A 7 1.28 25.70 -18.06
C ARG A 7 0.26 26.73 -17.60
N ALA A 8 -0.82 26.29 -16.95
CA ALA A 8 -1.79 27.17 -16.31
C ALA A 8 -1.27 27.72 -14.96
N PRO A 9 -1.60 28.97 -14.58
CA PRO A 9 -1.18 29.56 -13.31
C PRO A 9 -2.03 29.07 -12.13
N ALA A 10 -1.42 29.03 -10.94
CA ALA A 10 -2.05 28.59 -9.69
C ALA A 10 -2.97 29.69 -9.09
N PRO A 11 -4.07 29.31 -8.42
CA PRO A 11 -4.94 30.29 -7.75
C PRO A 11 -4.32 30.78 -6.43
N GLN A 12 -4.39 32.09 -6.21
CA GLN A 12 -4.02 32.77 -4.97
C GLN A 12 -5.09 32.55 -3.89
N ALA A 13 -4.68 32.16 -2.69
CA ALA A 13 -5.55 32.04 -1.53
C ALA A 13 -5.65 33.40 -0.80
N HIS A 14 -6.84 33.99 -0.81
CA HIS A 14 -7.19 35.11 0.07
C HIS A 14 -7.42 34.58 1.49
N GLY A 15 -6.64 35.09 2.44
CA GLY A 15 -6.83 34.82 3.87
C GLY A 15 -7.81 35.81 4.48
N ASP A 16 -8.76 35.29 5.26
CA ASP A 16 -9.62 36.08 6.13
C ASP A 16 -9.47 35.55 7.57
N GLN A 17 -9.05 36.44 8.48
CA GLN A 17 -9.21 36.32 9.93
C GLN A 17 -10.25 37.37 10.35
N PRO A 18 -11.14 37.05 11.30
CA PRO A 18 -10.95 37.53 12.68
C PRO A 18 -11.49 36.50 13.71
N GLY A 19 -11.31 36.58 15.03
CA GLY A 19 -10.83 37.64 15.90
C GLY A 19 -10.65 37.10 17.33
N SER A 20 -9.92 37.87 18.11
CA SER A 20 -9.53 37.63 19.51
C SER A 20 -10.68 37.93 20.47
N ALA A 21 -10.89 37.04 21.46
CA ALA A 21 -11.62 37.38 22.69
C ALA A 21 -11.00 36.65 23.89
N ARG A 22 -10.59 37.46 24.87
CA ARG A 22 -9.99 37.09 26.17
C ARG A 22 -11.08 36.77 27.20
N GLY A 23 -10.72 35.94 28.18
CA GLY A 23 -11.38 35.78 29.50
C GLY A 23 -11.71 34.31 29.79
N ALA A 24 -11.49 33.72 30.96
CA ALA A 24 -10.95 34.15 32.25
C ALA A 24 -10.52 32.86 33.01
N VAL A 25 -9.58 32.97 33.95
CA VAL A 25 -9.13 31.91 34.88
C VAL A 25 -9.74 32.21 36.25
N PRO A 26 -10.31 31.23 36.98
CA PRO A 26 -9.71 30.77 38.26
C PRO A 26 -10.08 29.30 38.64
N PRO A 27 -9.73 28.79 39.84
CA PRO A 27 -8.39 28.57 40.38
C PRO A 27 -8.12 27.08 40.69
N ALA A 28 -6.87 26.78 41.07
CA ALA A 28 -6.36 25.46 41.44
C ALA A 28 -6.93 24.92 42.76
N GLY A 29 -7.16 23.60 42.80
CA GLY A 29 -7.28 22.78 44.00
C GLY A 29 -6.51 21.47 43.80
N GLU A 30 -5.72 21.06 44.80
CA GLU A 30 -4.84 19.88 44.78
C GLU A 30 -5.58 18.56 45.15
N PRO A 31 -4.93 17.39 45.26
CA PRO A 31 -4.93 16.34 44.25
C PRO A 31 -5.66 15.08 44.71
N THR A 32 -6.42 14.44 43.82
CA THR A 32 -6.94 13.09 44.07
C THR A 32 -6.41 12.09 43.05
N SER A 33 -5.62 11.17 43.59
CA SER A 33 -5.11 9.95 42.96
C SER A 33 -6.24 9.17 42.26
N GLY A 34 -6.09 8.94 40.96
CA GLY A 34 -6.96 8.07 40.19
C GLY A 34 -6.40 7.85 38.79
N GLY A 35 -5.55 6.82 38.66
CA GLY A 35 -4.95 6.43 37.39
C GLY A 35 -6.00 6.11 36.32
N GLY A 36 -5.90 6.80 35.20
CA GLY A 36 -6.72 6.60 34.02
C GLY A 36 -6.22 7.56 32.95
N ASP A 37 -5.21 7.14 32.19
CA ASP A 37 -4.72 7.89 31.04
C ASP A 37 -5.87 8.13 30.06
N ALA A 38 -6.45 9.32 30.15
CA ALA A 38 -7.42 9.82 29.20
C ALA A 38 -6.71 10.02 27.87
N ILE A 39 -6.89 9.06 26.96
CA ILE A 39 -6.47 9.17 25.56
C ILE A 39 -7.10 10.45 25.00
N GLY A 40 -6.26 11.48 24.82
CA GLY A 40 -6.67 12.75 24.25
C GLY A 40 -7.36 12.54 22.90
N ARG A 41 -8.48 13.24 22.70
CA ARG A 41 -9.31 13.21 21.47
C ARG A 41 -8.55 13.55 20.17
N GLY A 42 -7.28 13.94 20.26
CA GLY A 42 -6.38 14.22 19.14
C GLY A 42 -5.48 13.05 18.68
N SER A 43 -5.37 11.95 19.43
CA SER A 43 -4.40 10.86 19.14
C SER A 43 -4.84 9.89 18.02
N MET A 44 -6.08 10.03 17.52
CA MET A 44 -6.63 9.13 16.49
C MET A 44 -6.39 9.56 15.04
N ARG A 45 -5.72 10.70 14.80
CA ARG A 45 -5.42 11.15 13.43
C ARG A 45 -4.09 10.58 12.96
N GLY A 46 -4.15 9.45 12.25
CA GLY A 46 -3.06 9.02 11.38
C GLY A 46 -2.90 7.52 11.17
N ARG A 47 -3.49 6.67 12.02
CA ARG A 47 -3.26 5.22 11.93
C ARG A 47 -4.43 4.35 12.38
N ARG A 48 -5.67 4.79 12.13
CA ARG A 48 -6.77 3.82 12.06
C ARG A 48 -6.57 3.06 10.76
N LEU A 49 -6.00 1.85 10.85
CA LEU A 49 -6.26 0.84 9.83
C LEU A 49 -7.78 0.68 9.89
N VAL A 50 -8.49 1.31 8.96
CA VAL A 50 -9.91 1.09 8.79
C VAL A 50 -10.00 -0.35 8.29
N THR A 51 -10.03 -1.32 9.21
CA THR A 51 -10.54 -2.66 8.96
C THR A 51 -12.07 -2.58 8.86
N ALA A 52 -12.56 -1.64 8.05
CA ALA A 52 -13.90 -1.70 7.51
C ALA A 52 -13.67 -2.17 6.08
N GLY A 53 -14.24 -3.33 5.73
CA GLY A 53 -14.34 -3.72 4.33
C GLY A 53 -14.75 -2.51 3.50
N THR A 54 -14.07 -2.31 2.38
CA THR A 54 -14.22 -1.19 1.42
C THR A 54 -15.51 -0.40 1.65
N LEU A 55 -15.41 0.76 2.32
CA LEU A 55 -16.58 1.56 2.71
C LEU A 55 -17.43 1.87 1.47
N ARG A 56 -18.56 1.19 1.34
CA ARG A 56 -19.46 1.35 0.20
C ARG A 56 -20.24 2.65 0.39
N THR A 57 -19.77 3.70 -0.25
CA THR A 57 -20.43 5.02 -0.26
C THR A 57 -21.53 5.13 -1.30
N ARG A 58 -21.63 4.16 -2.22
CA ARG A 58 -22.70 4.10 -3.21
C ARG A 58 -23.98 3.54 -2.56
N PRO A 59 -25.11 4.26 -2.58
CA PRO A 59 -26.38 3.75 -2.08
C PRO A 59 -26.83 2.49 -2.83
N ASP A 60 -27.42 1.52 -2.13
CA ASP A 60 -27.76 0.22 -2.71
C ASP A 60 -28.87 0.28 -3.78
N GLY A 61 -29.82 1.22 -3.63
CA GLY A 61 -30.88 1.44 -4.63
C GLY A 61 -30.41 2.16 -5.90
N LEU A 62 -29.19 2.72 -5.91
CA LEU A 62 -28.70 3.51 -7.04
C LEU A 62 -28.14 2.61 -8.13
N LYS A 63 -28.92 2.37 -9.19
CA LYS A 63 -28.55 1.49 -10.32
C LYS A 63 -27.42 2.07 -11.20
N SER A 64 -27.33 3.38 -11.35
CA SER A 64 -26.29 4.04 -12.17
C SER A 64 -25.90 5.41 -11.60
N LYS A 65 -24.63 5.77 -11.77
CA LYS A 65 -24.10 7.13 -11.52
C LYS A 65 -23.93 7.93 -12.82
N GLN A 66 -24.28 7.35 -13.96
CA GLN A 66 -24.09 7.95 -15.28
C GLN A 66 -25.22 8.94 -15.57
N GLY A 67 -24.86 10.20 -15.88
CA GLY A 67 -25.80 11.19 -16.37
C GLY A 67 -26.19 10.98 -17.84
N SER A 68 -27.34 11.54 -18.24
CA SER A 68 -27.90 11.39 -19.59
C SER A 68 -28.02 12.70 -20.38
N ALA A 69 -27.78 13.86 -19.76
CA ALA A 69 -27.93 15.16 -20.39
C ALA A 69 -26.73 15.51 -21.30
N GLY A 70 -26.99 16.35 -22.30
CA GLY A 70 -25.97 16.90 -23.20
C GLY A 70 -25.60 16.00 -24.39
N THR A 71 -24.55 16.38 -25.10
CA THR A 71 -24.06 15.69 -26.30
C THR A 71 -22.86 14.82 -25.97
N ARG A 72 -22.79 13.62 -26.54
CA ARG A 72 -21.65 12.71 -26.38
C ARG A 72 -20.41 13.31 -27.00
N VAL A 73 -19.29 13.25 -26.27
CA VAL A 73 -17.98 13.67 -26.74
C VAL A 73 -16.97 12.55 -26.52
N GLN A 74 -15.95 12.49 -27.37
CA GLN A 74 -14.82 11.58 -27.19
C GLN A 74 -13.79 12.26 -26.29
N LEU A 75 -13.39 11.57 -25.22
CA LEU A 75 -12.42 12.06 -24.26
C LEU A 75 -11.25 11.08 -24.17
N CYS A 76 -10.07 11.62 -23.97
CA CYS A 76 -8.88 10.86 -23.59
C CYS A 76 -8.60 11.10 -22.12
N ALA A 77 -8.10 10.07 -21.43
CA ALA A 77 -7.67 10.17 -20.04
C ALA A 77 -6.26 9.60 -19.89
N ASN A 78 -5.51 10.08 -18.91
CA ASN A 78 -4.19 9.54 -18.57
C ASN A 78 -4.33 8.27 -17.70
N TYR A 79 -5.04 7.28 -18.24
CA TYR A 79 -5.25 5.98 -17.62
C TYR A 79 -4.92 4.90 -18.64
N PHE A 80 -4.02 4.01 -18.26
CA PHE A 80 -3.65 2.86 -19.07
C PHE A 80 -4.33 1.61 -18.52
N ARG A 81 -4.98 0.84 -19.39
CA ARG A 81 -5.64 -0.40 -19.00
C ARG A 81 -4.60 -1.48 -18.73
N ILE A 82 -4.62 -2.02 -17.52
CA ILE A 82 -3.85 -3.24 -17.21
C ILE A 82 -4.60 -4.42 -17.84
N LEU A 83 -3.94 -5.11 -18.77
CA LEU A 83 -4.49 -6.30 -19.41
C LEU A 83 -4.19 -7.52 -18.53
N THR A 84 -5.23 -8.17 -18.02
CA THR A 84 -5.12 -9.43 -17.26
C THR A 84 -5.57 -10.60 -18.13
N LYS A 85 -5.08 -11.81 -17.83
CA LYS A 85 -5.60 -13.05 -18.41
C LYS A 85 -6.92 -13.43 -17.73
N THR A 86 -7.78 -14.14 -18.46
CA THR A 86 -9.16 -14.49 -18.04
C THR A 86 -9.24 -15.29 -16.75
N ASP A 87 -8.19 -16.05 -16.39
CA ASP A 87 -8.14 -16.92 -15.21
C ASP A 87 -7.15 -16.46 -14.13
N TRP A 88 -6.79 -15.18 -14.12
CA TRP A 88 -5.76 -14.69 -13.20
C TRP A 88 -6.28 -14.61 -11.76
N CYS A 89 -5.72 -15.45 -10.90
CA CYS A 89 -5.99 -15.46 -9.46
C CYS A 89 -4.73 -14.99 -8.71
N LEU A 90 -4.93 -14.25 -7.61
CA LEU A 90 -3.84 -13.84 -6.75
C LEU A 90 -3.91 -14.60 -5.43
N PHE A 91 -2.87 -15.36 -5.13
CA PHE A 91 -2.79 -16.15 -3.90
C PHE A 91 -1.91 -15.42 -2.89
N GLN A 92 -2.42 -15.26 -1.67
CA GLN A 92 -1.70 -14.67 -0.55
C GLN A 92 -1.11 -15.75 0.33
N TYR A 93 0.16 -15.58 0.67
CA TYR A 93 0.91 -16.43 1.56
C TYR A 93 1.53 -15.60 2.68
N ARG A 94 1.67 -16.21 3.86
CA ARG A 94 2.49 -15.71 4.95
C ARG A 94 3.81 -16.46 4.96
N VAL A 95 4.90 -15.72 5.06
CA VAL A 95 6.25 -16.27 5.12
C VAL A 95 6.83 -15.99 6.50
N ASP A 96 7.09 -17.05 7.24
CA ASP A 96 7.71 -17.00 8.57
C ASP A 96 9.15 -17.54 8.47
N PHE A 97 10.04 -17.01 9.31
CA PHE A 97 11.47 -17.37 9.34
C PHE A 97 11.83 -17.82 10.75
N ALA A 98 12.59 -18.91 10.87
CA ALA A 98 13.08 -19.44 12.13
C ALA A 98 14.55 -19.84 11.97
N PRO A 99 15.50 -19.25 12.72
CA PRO A 99 15.35 -18.12 13.65
C PRO A 99 14.76 -16.84 13.04
N GLU A 100 14.24 -15.97 13.90
CA GLU A 100 13.64 -14.70 13.46
C GLU A 100 14.69 -13.80 12.80
N VAL A 101 14.30 -13.17 11.71
CA VAL A 101 15.12 -12.21 10.97
C VAL A 101 14.39 -10.87 11.02
N ASP A 102 15.05 -9.77 11.39
CA ASP A 102 14.38 -8.47 11.44
C ASP A 102 14.43 -7.74 10.10
N SER A 103 15.55 -7.83 9.40
CA SER A 103 15.76 -7.11 8.14
C SER A 103 14.91 -7.68 7.01
N ALA A 104 13.96 -6.88 6.52
CA ALA A 104 13.15 -7.24 5.35
C ALA A 104 13.99 -7.45 4.09
N GLN A 105 15.14 -6.76 3.96
CA GLN A 105 16.07 -6.98 2.86
C GLN A 105 16.75 -8.35 2.96
N MET A 106 17.16 -8.74 4.17
CA MET A 106 17.72 -10.07 4.42
C MET A 106 16.70 -11.17 4.12
N LYS A 107 15.45 -11.03 4.61
CA LYS A 107 14.35 -11.96 4.29
C LYS A 107 14.16 -12.15 2.79
N LYS A 108 14.16 -11.04 2.03
CA LYS A 108 14.06 -11.07 0.56
C LYS A 108 15.24 -11.80 -0.06
N GLY A 109 16.46 -11.59 0.44
CA GLY A 109 17.66 -12.30 -0.01
C GLY A 109 17.56 -13.82 0.22
N LEU A 110 17.20 -14.23 1.43
CA LEU A 110 17.06 -15.64 1.81
C LEU A 110 15.99 -16.36 0.98
N LEU A 111 14.86 -15.71 0.71
CA LEU A 111 13.78 -16.27 -0.11
C LEU A 111 14.13 -16.28 -1.62
N ARG A 112 14.93 -15.33 -2.10
CA ARG A 112 15.33 -15.21 -3.51
C ARG A 112 16.11 -16.42 -4.01
N ILE A 113 16.86 -17.09 -3.14
CA ILE A 113 17.61 -18.32 -3.46
C ILE A 113 16.64 -19.40 -3.98
N HIS A 114 15.42 -19.45 -3.44
CA HIS A 114 14.40 -20.44 -3.78
C HIS A 114 13.47 -20.01 -4.94
N ARG A 115 13.86 -19.04 -5.76
CA ARG A 115 13.03 -18.52 -6.87
C ARG A 115 12.56 -19.62 -7.83
N GLU A 116 13.35 -20.67 -8.02
CA GLU A 116 13.03 -21.75 -8.96
C GLU A 116 11.94 -22.67 -8.41
N ARG A 117 11.91 -22.87 -7.08
CA ARG A 117 10.87 -23.65 -6.40
C ARG A 117 9.59 -22.86 -6.20
N VAL A 118 9.68 -21.56 -5.91
CA VAL A 118 8.52 -20.69 -5.65
C VAL A 118 7.94 -20.07 -6.93
N GLY A 119 8.76 -19.90 -7.96
CA GLY A 119 8.38 -19.22 -9.20
C GLY A 119 8.35 -17.69 -9.06
N SER A 120 7.48 -17.05 -9.84
CA SER A 120 7.33 -15.58 -9.82
C SER A 120 6.46 -15.13 -8.65
N TYR A 121 7.00 -14.26 -7.81
CA TYR A 121 6.31 -13.77 -6.61
C TYR A 121 6.58 -12.29 -6.32
N ILE A 122 5.69 -11.69 -5.54
CA ILE A 122 5.90 -10.40 -4.88
C ILE A 122 5.96 -10.63 -3.39
N PHE A 123 7.08 -10.28 -2.76
CA PHE A 123 7.28 -10.40 -1.31
C PHE A 123 7.68 -9.06 -0.71
N ASP A 124 7.04 -8.67 0.39
CA ASP A 124 7.31 -7.41 1.09
C ASP A 124 8.18 -7.57 2.35
N GLY A 125 8.37 -8.79 2.85
CA GLY A 125 9.08 -9.10 4.10
C GLY A 125 8.25 -9.94 5.07
N THR A 126 6.92 -10.04 4.86
CA THR A 126 6.04 -10.89 5.69
C THR A 126 4.97 -11.57 4.83
N VAL A 127 4.40 -10.84 3.87
CA VAL A 127 3.37 -11.34 2.97
C VAL A 127 3.96 -11.55 1.59
N MET A 128 3.63 -12.69 0.99
CA MET A 128 4.00 -13.04 -0.37
C MET A 128 2.75 -13.23 -1.22
N TYR A 129 2.79 -12.76 -2.45
CA TYR A 129 1.76 -12.95 -3.45
C TYR A 129 2.29 -13.70 -4.66
N THR A 130 1.52 -14.66 -5.17
CA THR A 130 1.84 -15.41 -6.38
C THR A 130 0.63 -15.50 -7.30
N SER A 131 0.86 -15.67 -8.59
CA SER A 131 -0.21 -15.91 -9.57
C SER A 131 -0.70 -17.36 -9.61
N ASN A 132 0.16 -18.29 -9.16
CA ASN A 132 -0.10 -19.72 -9.17
C ASN A 132 -0.07 -20.23 -7.74
N ARG A 133 -0.91 -21.22 -7.46
CA ARG A 133 -0.89 -21.93 -6.18
C ARG A 133 0.43 -22.70 -6.04
N LEU A 134 1.06 -22.61 -4.89
CA LEU A 134 2.37 -23.25 -4.65
C LEU A 134 2.28 -24.74 -4.31
N SER A 135 1.14 -25.20 -3.80
CA SER A 135 0.86 -26.60 -3.49
C SER A 135 -0.58 -26.96 -3.87
N VAL A 136 -0.85 -28.26 -4.11
CA VAL A 136 -2.18 -28.73 -4.51
C VAL A 136 -3.17 -28.62 -3.34
N ASP A 137 -2.73 -28.92 -2.13
CA ASP A 137 -3.59 -29.03 -0.94
C ASP A 137 -3.37 -27.91 0.11
N ASP A 138 -2.77 -26.78 -0.29
CA ASP A 138 -2.37 -25.69 0.62
C ASP A 138 -1.41 -26.09 1.74
N THR A 139 -0.75 -27.24 1.59
CA THR A 139 0.25 -27.71 2.53
C THR A 139 1.37 -26.67 2.67
N PRO A 140 1.77 -26.34 3.92
CA PRO A 140 2.88 -25.44 4.17
C PRO A 140 4.15 -25.94 3.48
N ILE A 141 4.83 -25.03 2.78
CA ILE A 141 6.11 -25.33 2.13
C ILE A 141 7.22 -24.91 3.07
N GLU A 142 8.11 -25.85 3.37
CA GLU A 142 9.34 -25.57 4.11
C GLU A 142 10.54 -25.49 3.16
N LEU A 143 11.31 -24.43 3.34
CA LEU A 143 12.57 -24.16 2.65
C LEU A 143 13.65 -23.92 3.70
N PHE A 144 14.89 -24.21 3.34
CA PHE A 144 16.04 -23.97 4.21
C PHE A 144 17.04 -23.10 3.45
N SER A 145 17.49 -22.03 4.08
CA SER A 145 18.52 -21.13 3.56
C SER A 145 19.59 -20.94 4.63
N CYS A 146 20.85 -20.79 4.22
CA CYS A 146 21.91 -20.42 5.15
C CYS A 146 22.11 -18.89 5.16
N ARG A 147 22.25 -18.31 6.36
CA ARG A 147 22.56 -16.89 6.54
C ARG A 147 24.08 -16.70 6.46
N GLN A 148 24.53 -15.93 5.48
CA GLN A 148 25.97 -15.76 5.20
C GLN A 148 26.77 -15.02 6.29
N SER A 149 26.13 -14.28 7.19
CA SER A 149 26.83 -13.52 8.23
C SER A 149 27.46 -14.39 9.31
N ASP A 150 26.86 -15.54 9.59
CA ASP A 150 27.17 -16.40 10.73
C ASP A 150 26.93 -17.89 10.47
N ASP A 151 26.67 -18.24 9.20
CA ASP A 151 26.45 -19.60 8.70
C ASP A 151 25.29 -20.34 9.40
N GLU A 152 24.29 -19.59 9.87
CA GLU A 152 23.14 -20.15 10.55
C GLU A 152 22.07 -20.64 9.56
N ASN A 153 21.55 -21.85 9.79
CA ASN A 153 20.46 -22.41 9.01
C ASN A 153 19.12 -21.79 9.39
N ILE A 154 18.53 -21.05 8.45
CA ILE A 154 17.21 -20.44 8.56
C ILE A 154 16.17 -21.32 7.87
N ARG A 155 15.19 -21.78 8.64
CA ARG A 155 13.98 -22.42 8.13
C ARG A 155 12.97 -21.34 7.72
N ILE A 156 12.48 -21.43 6.49
CA ILE A 156 11.48 -20.54 5.92
C ILE A 156 10.21 -21.37 5.72
N THR A 157 9.11 -20.96 6.35
CA THR A 157 7.82 -21.62 6.24
C THR A 157 6.85 -20.72 5.47
N ILE A 158 6.35 -21.20 4.34
CA ILE A 158 5.39 -20.50 3.49
C ILE A 158 4.02 -21.15 3.67
N ARG A 159 3.05 -20.38 4.18
CA ARG A 159 1.69 -20.86 4.48
C ARG A 159 0.67 -20.11 3.65
N MET A 160 -0.25 -20.82 3.01
CA MET A 160 -1.37 -20.21 2.29
C MET A 160 -2.27 -19.48 3.29
N VAL A 161 -2.60 -18.23 2.99
CA VAL A 161 -3.58 -17.42 3.72
C VAL A 161 -4.93 -17.49 3.01
N GLY A 162 -4.92 -17.35 1.68
CA GLY A 162 -6.13 -17.43 0.88
C GLY A 162 -5.97 -16.86 -0.52
N GLN A 163 -7.04 -16.96 -1.30
CA GLN A 163 -7.14 -16.32 -2.60
C GLN A 163 -7.73 -14.91 -2.44
N ILE A 164 -7.12 -13.94 -3.09
CA ILE A 164 -7.58 -12.55 -3.08
C ILE A 164 -8.58 -12.37 -4.21
N ALA A 165 -9.81 -11.99 -3.84
CA ALA A 165 -10.87 -11.67 -4.78
C ALA A 165 -10.88 -10.17 -5.13
N ASP A 166 -11.53 -9.85 -6.24
CA ASP A 166 -11.77 -8.47 -6.66
C ASP A 166 -12.57 -7.71 -5.58
N GLY A 167 -12.04 -6.57 -5.13
CA GLY A 167 -12.64 -5.75 -4.07
C GLY A 167 -11.99 -5.90 -2.69
N ASP A 168 -11.10 -6.89 -2.51
CA ASP A 168 -10.25 -6.99 -1.33
C ASP A 168 -9.21 -5.84 -1.32
N PRO A 169 -9.02 -5.13 -0.19
CA PRO A 169 -7.96 -4.13 -0.04
C PRO A 169 -6.55 -4.63 -0.41
N HIS A 170 -6.24 -5.91 -0.17
CA HIS A 170 -4.96 -6.52 -0.51
C HIS A 170 -4.73 -6.61 -2.03
N TYR A 171 -5.79 -6.66 -2.83
CA TYR A 171 -5.71 -6.64 -4.28
C TYR A 171 -5.07 -5.33 -4.78
N MET A 172 -5.54 -4.19 -4.25
CA MET A 172 -4.95 -2.88 -4.54
C MET A 172 -3.54 -2.74 -3.98
N GLN A 173 -3.27 -3.32 -2.81
CA GLN A 173 -1.92 -3.34 -2.24
C GLN A 173 -0.94 -4.06 -3.17
N PHE A 174 -1.32 -5.21 -3.73
CA PHE A 174 -0.51 -5.95 -4.70
C PHE A 174 -0.15 -5.09 -5.92
N TYR A 175 -1.15 -4.46 -6.57
CA TYR A 175 -0.90 -3.61 -7.73
C TYR A 175 -0.02 -2.40 -7.40
N ASN A 176 -0.20 -1.82 -6.21
CA ASN A 176 0.69 -0.76 -5.74
C ASN A 176 2.13 -1.28 -5.65
N ILE A 177 2.38 -2.43 -5.02
CA ILE A 177 3.73 -2.98 -4.92
C ILE A 177 4.31 -3.28 -6.31
N LEU A 178 3.50 -3.85 -7.22
CA LEU A 178 3.90 -4.13 -8.59
C LEU A 178 4.31 -2.85 -9.34
N ALA A 179 3.45 -1.83 -9.32
CA ALA A 179 3.72 -0.55 -9.97
C ALA A 179 4.97 0.12 -9.40
N ARG A 180 5.16 0.11 -8.08
CA ARG A 180 6.37 0.66 -7.45
C ARG A 180 7.64 -0.06 -7.91
N LYS A 181 7.61 -1.40 -8.00
CA LYS A 181 8.75 -2.18 -8.52
C LYS A 181 9.05 -1.83 -9.98
N SER A 182 8.02 -1.69 -10.81
CA SER A 182 8.20 -1.28 -12.22
C SER A 182 8.84 0.10 -12.33
N LEU A 183 8.39 1.08 -11.54
CA LEU A 183 8.95 2.44 -11.54
C LEU A 183 10.39 2.48 -10.98
N GLN A 184 10.70 1.65 -9.98
CA GLN A 184 12.08 1.50 -9.48
C GLN A 184 13.02 0.91 -10.54
N ASN A 185 12.54 -0.04 -11.35
CA ASN A 185 13.33 -0.61 -12.45
C ASN A 185 13.57 0.41 -13.58
N LEU A 186 12.75 1.45 -13.68
CA LEU A 186 12.98 2.62 -14.54
C LEU A 186 13.93 3.65 -13.90
N GLN A 187 14.59 3.32 -12.79
CA GLN A 187 15.53 4.17 -12.05
C GLN A 187 14.93 5.47 -11.50
N LEU A 188 13.59 5.53 -11.36
CA LEU A 188 12.92 6.67 -10.74
C LEU A 188 13.02 6.60 -9.22
N GLN A 189 13.29 7.74 -8.59
CA GLN A 189 13.37 7.87 -7.15
C GLN A 189 12.00 8.23 -6.55
N GLN A 190 11.60 7.49 -5.52
CA GLN A 190 10.36 7.74 -4.81
C GLN A 190 10.52 8.90 -3.82
N VAL A 191 9.66 9.91 -3.92
CA VAL A 191 9.51 10.98 -2.92
C VAL A 191 8.04 11.03 -2.51
N GLY A 192 7.75 10.60 -1.29
CA GLY A 192 6.37 10.43 -0.80
C GLY A 192 5.58 9.41 -1.63
N ARG A 193 4.59 9.87 -2.40
CA ARG A 193 3.75 9.03 -3.29
C ARG A 193 4.09 9.16 -4.78
N ASN A 194 5.05 10.03 -5.12
CA ASN A 194 5.41 10.32 -6.49
C ASN A 194 6.81 9.77 -6.80
N TYR A 195 7.07 9.62 -8.09
CA TYR A 195 8.34 9.14 -8.63
C TYR A 195 8.93 10.23 -9.51
N PHE A 196 10.21 10.53 -9.28
CA PHE A 196 10.94 11.57 -9.99
C PHE A 196 12.21 11.00 -10.59
N ASP A 197 12.60 11.54 -11.72
CA ASP A 197 13.87 11.23 -12.35
C ASP A 197 14.95 12.17 -11.77
N PRO A 198 15.95 11.65 -11.04
CA PRO A 198 17.02 12.47 -10.49
C PRO A 198 17.95 13.05 -11.57
N GLU A 199 18.09 12.40 -12.73
CA GLU A 199 18.96 12.86 -13.82
C GLU A 199 18.32 14.03 -14.59
N ALA A 200 16.98 14.04 -14.70
CA ALA A 200 16.24 15.12 -15.35
C ALA A 200 15.99 16.34 -14.43
N ARG A 201 16.89 16.60 -13.47
CA ARG A 201 16.78 17.77 -12.58
C ARG A 201 16.89 19.06 -13.39
N ILE A 202 15.91 19.95 -13.21
CA ILE A 202 15.95 21.30 -13.78
C ILE A 202 16.75 22.19 -12.81
N GLU A 203 17.79 22.85 -13.33
CA GLU A 203 18.54 23.90 -12.62
C GLU A 203 17.75 25.21 -12.53
#